data_AF-A0A1G7LQR3-F1
#
_entry.id   AF-A0A1G7LQR3-F1
#
_cell.length_a   1.000
_cell.length_b   1.000
_cell.length_c   1.000
_cell.angle_alpha   90.00
_cell.angle_beta   90.00
_cell.angle_gamma   90.00
#
_symmetry.space_group_name_H-M   'P 1'
#
loop_
_entity.id
_entity.type
_entity.pdbx_description
1 polymer ?
#
loop_
_entity_poly.entity_id
_entity_poly.type
_entity_poly.pdbx_seq_one_letter_code
_entity_poly.pdbx_strand_id
1 'polypeptide(L)'
;MTAPDSPSEIRRTIREAMLGHVPFDGWSWDAFKLAVEDTGVDPVLARDAFPNGPADVLAATAAEADAAMLSAMERHGGDGDPAERLAEAIRIRLEYNAGHEDAVRRGLAFLAMPGNTRSAWRLLMRTVDAVRTAAGDTATGLRGMARRNALASVYSATLLVWLEDASEGREVTWDFLHRRLRPLTGAGSLADRGLARASELPRRLREAAPAALPLPGGPAPEADADPLDS
;
A
#
# COMPACT_ATOMS: atom_id res chain seq x y z
N MET A 1 20.60 -21.70 -17.89
CA MET A 1 20.23 -20.45 -17.19
C MET A 1 21.23 -20.30 -16.06
N THR A 2 22.05 -19.25 -16.05
CA THR A 2 23.01 -19.00 -14.96
C THR A 2 22.22 -18.67 -13.70
N ALA A 3 22.61 -19.23 -12.55
CA ALA A 3 21.97 -18.91 -11.28
C ALA A 3 22.07 -17.38 -11.03
N PRO A 4 21.06 -16.74 -10.43
CA PRO A 4 21.13 -15.33 -10.10
C PRO A 4 22.24 -15.09 -9.07
N ASP A 5 23.17 -14.18 -9.38
CA ASP A 5 24.41 -14.01 -8.62
C ASP A 5 24.32 -12.87 -7.58
N SER A 6 23.29 -11.99 -7.66
CA SER A 6 23.09 -10.89 -6.70
C SER A 6 21.82 -11.05 -5.84
N PRO A 7 21.81 -10.54 -4.58
CA PRO A 7 20.62 -10.58 -3.72
C PRO A 7 19.38 -9.93 -4.34
N SER A 8 19.55 -8.87 -5.13
CA SER A 8 18.47 -8.20 -5.86
C SER A 8 17.91 -9.06 -6.98
N GLU A 9 18.77 -9.78 -7.73
CA GLU A 9 18.32 -10.68 -8.79
C GLU A 9 17.61 -11.91 -8.22
N ILE A 10 18.09 -12.46 -7.10
CA ILE A 10 17.42 -13.55 -6.38
C ILE A 10 16.00 -13.11 -5.99
N ARG A 11 15.88 -11.94 -5.35
CA ARG A 11 14.58 -11.40 -4.93
C ARG A 11 13.65 -11.18 -6.11
N ARG A 12 14.14 -10.60 -7.19
CA ARG A 12 13.38 -10.35 -8.42
C ARG A 12 12.89 -11.66 -9.05
N THR A 13 13.79 -12.62 -9.21
CA THR A 13 13.54 -13.90 -9.90
C THR A 13 12.52 -14.75 -9.15
N ILE A 14 12.66 -14.90 -7.83
CA ILE A 14 11.68 -15.64 -7.00
C ILE A 14 10.31 -14.94 -7.02
N ARG A 15 10.28 -13.61 -6.95
CA ARG A 15 9.03 -12.83 -7.00
C ARG A 15 8.29 -13.05 -8.32
N GLU A 16 8.98 -12.94 -9.44
CA GLU A 16 8.40 -13.17 -10.78
C GLU A 16 7.86 -14.59 -10.92
N ALA A 17 8.60 -15.61 -10.47
CA ALA A 17 8.12 -16.98 -10.46
C ALA A 17 6.90 -17.16 -9.55
N MET A 18 6.91 -16.55 -8.36
CA MET A 18 5.79 -16.66 -7.41
C MET A 18 4.49 -16.06 -7.96
N LEU A 19 4.55 -14.99 -8.75
CA LEU A 19 3.35 -14.42 -9.39
C LEU A 19 2.65 -15.41 -10.33
N GLY A 20 3.36 -16.37 -10.92
CA GLY A 20 2.78 -17.44 -11.73
C GLY A 20 2.00 -18.48 -10.93
N HIS A 21 2.37 -18.69 -9.66
CA HIS A 21 1.73 -19.67 -8.76
C HIS A 21 0.56 -19.09 -7.96
N VAL A 22 0.60 -17.79 -7.65
CA VAL A 22 -0.42 -17.10 -6.84
C VAL A 22 -1.87 -17.30 -7.35
N PRO A 23 -2.17 -17.28 -8.67
CA PRO A 23 -3.53 -17.51 -9.17
C PRO A 23 -4.11 -18.88 -8.78
N PHE A 24 -3.28 -19.87 -8.48
CA PHE A 24 -3.72 -21.20 -8.07
C PHE A 24 -3.59 -21.37 -6.56
N ASP A 25 -2.38 -21.20 -6.03
CA ASP A 25 -2.01 -21.55 -4.66
C ASP A 25 -2.12 -20.37 -3.67
N GLY A 26 -2.42 -19.18 -4.18
CA GLY A 26 -2.48 -17.95 -3.39
C GLY A 26 -1.11 -17.51 -2.87
N TRP A 27 -1.12 -16.56 -1.94
CA TRP A 27 0.09 -16.13 -1.24
C TRP A 27 0.39 -17.11 -0.10
N SER A 28 0.99 -18.25 -0.45
CA SER A 28 1.20 -19.38 0.47
C SER A 28 2.66 -19.85 0.49
N TRP A 29 3.01 -20.65 1.50
CA TRP A 29 4.32 -21.29 1.57
C TRP A 29 4.52 -22.33 0.47
N ASP A 30 3.46 -22.96 -0.03
CA ASP A 30 3.57 -23.92 -1.12
C ASP A 30 3.84 -23.21 -2.45
N ALA A 31 3.15 -22.10 -2.73
CA ALA A 31 3.47 -21.22 -3.85
C ALA A 31 4.93 -20.72 -3.81
N PHE A 32 5.42 -20.37 -2.61
CA PHE A 32 6.81 -19.95 -2.42
C PHE A 32 7.81 -21.07 -2.72
N LYS A 33 7.56 -22.30 -2.25
CA LYS A 33 8.44 -23.46 -2.55
C LYS A 33 8.48 -23.75 -4.04
N LEU A 34 7.31 -23.80 -4.70
CA LEU A 34 7.22 -24.01 -6.14
C LEU A 34 7.98 -22.92 -6.92
N ALA A 35 7.84 -21.66 -6.53
CA ALA A 35 8.59 -20.56 -7.13
C ALA A 35 10.11 -20.71 -6.95
N VAL A 36 10.57 -21.15 -5.78
CA VAL A 36 12.01 -21.40 -5.54
C VAL A 36 12.50 -22.56 -6.40
N GLU A 37 11.74 -23.65 -6.48
CA GLU A 37 12.05 -24.81 -7.32
C GLU A 37 12.16 -24.44 -8.81
N ASP A 38 11.19 -23.69 -9.34
CA ASP A 38 11.18 -23.25 -10.75
C ASP A 38 12.38 -22.36 -11.12
N THR A 39 12.86 -21.58 -10.17
CA THR A 39 13.99 -20.66 -10.39
C THR A 39 15.35 -21.31 -10.27
N GLY A 40 15.42 -22.51 -9.66
CA GLY A 40 16.67 -23.20 -9.35
C GLY A 40 17.55 -22.46 -8.33
N VAL A 41 17.01 -21.46 -7.62
CA VAL A 41 17.71 -20.75 -6.55
C VAL A 41 17.88 -21.69 -5.35
N ASP A 42 19.06 -21.65 -4.74
CA ASP A 42 19.32 -22.42 -3.52
C ASP A 42 18.28 -22.07 -2.42
N PRO A 43 17.60 -23.06 -1.81
CA PRO A 43 16.57 -22.80 -0.81
C PRO A 43 17.04 -22.03 0.43
N VAL A 44 18.33 -22.11 0.80
CA VAL A 44 18.91 -21.32 1.88
C VAL A 44 19.00 -19.86 1.44
N LEU A 45 19.52 -19.58 0.25
CA LEU A 45 19.55 -18.22 -0.30
C LEU A 45 18.15 -17.63 -0.48
N ALA A 46 17.17 -18.45 -0.87
CA ALA A 46 15.79 -18.02 -0.98
C ALA A 46 15.19 -17.62 0.39
N ARG A 47 15.49 -18.38 1.45
CA ARG A 47 15.06 -18.07 2.83
C ARG A 47 15.78 -16.84 3.40
N ASP A 48 17.06 -16.66 3.08
CA ASP A 48 17.80 -15.46 3.47
C ASP A 48 17.23 -14.23 2.75
N ALA A 49 16.84 -14.38 1.47
CA ALA A 49 16.19 -13.33 0.70
C ALA A 49 14.78 -13.00 1.20
N PHE A 50 14.00 -14.00 1.63
CA PHE A 50 12.63 -13.84 2.11
C PHE A 50 12.38 -14.62 3.41
N PRO A 51 12.84 -14.10 4.57
CA PRO A 51 12.72 -14.80 5.86
C PRO A 51 11.28 -15.12 6.28
N ASN A 52 10.31 -14.26 5.90
CA ASN A 52 8.89 -14.48 6.15
C ASN A 52 8.15 -15.08 4.93
N GLY A 53 8.90 -15.57 3.94
CA GLY A 53 8.41 -16.24 2.73
C GLY A 53 7.34 -15.42 1.99
N PRO A 54 6.10 -15.95 1.84
CA PRO A 54 5.07 -15.33 1.00
C PRO A 54 4.74 -13.88 1.38
N ALA A 55 4.81 -13.54 2.67
CA ALA A 55 4.55 -12.17 3.12
C ALA A 55 5.60 -11.17 2.62
N ASP A 56 6.88 -11.57 2.62
CA ASP A 56 7.96 -10.71 2.13
C ASP A 56 7.92 -10.58 0.60
N VAL A 57 7.56 -11.65 -0.12
CA VAL A 57 7.40 -11.59 -1.59
C VAL A 57 6.22 -10.70 -1.97
N LEU A 58 5.10 -10.76 -1.26
CA LEU A 58 3.97 -9.84 -1.45
C LEU A 58 4.40 -8.39 -1.22
N ALA A 59 5.13 -8.13 -0.13
CA ALA A 59 5.61 -6.79 0.19
C ALA A 59 6.61 -6.26 -0.86
N ALA A 60 7.45 -7.14 -1.42
CA ALA A 60 8.38 -6.85 -2.49
C ALA A 60 7.66 -6.58 -3.83
N THR A 61 6.59 -7.31 -4.13
CA THR A 61 5.73 -7.08 -5.30
C THR A 61 5.09 -5.70 -5.25
N ALA A 62 4.52 -5.33 -4.10
CA ALA A 62 4.01 -3.99 -3.91
C ALA A 62 5.12 -2.92 -4.00
N ALA A 63 6.35 -3.22 -3.56
CA ALA A 63 7.45 -2.25 -3.57
C ALA A 63 7.93 -1.98 -4.99
N GLU A 64 8.01 -3.02 -5.82
CA GLU A 64 8.36 -2.91 -7.23
C GLU A 64 7.39 -1.98 -7.95
N ALA A 65 6.10 -2.17 -7.73
CA ALA A 65 5.09 -1.36 -8.38
C ALA A 65 5.05 0.09 -7.81
N ASP A 66 5.38 0.30 -6.53
CA ASP A 66 5.60 1.64 -5.96
C ASP A 66 6.80 2.33 -6.67
N ALA A 67 7.89 1.61 -6.88
CA ALA A 67 9.08 2.11 -7.55
C ALA A 67 8.83 2.42 -9.04
N ALA A 68 8.11 1.54 -9.75
CA ALA A 68 7.74 1.76 -11.14
C ALA A 68 6.86 3.01 -11.33
N MET A 69 5.91 3.24 -10.41
CA MET A 69 5.12 4.47 -10.38
C MET A 69 6.00 5.70 -10.17
N LEU A 70 6.92 5.68 -9.19
CA LEU A 70 7.85 6.80 -8.96
C LEU A 70 8.66 7.11 -10.22
N SER A 71 9.29 6.11 -10.83
CA SER A 71 10.08 6.27 -12.06
C SER A 71 9.25 6.71 -13.27
N ALA A 72 7.96 6.36 -13.34
CA ALA A 72 7.08 6.88 -14.37
C ALA A 72 6.75 8.36 -14.13
N MET A 73 6.37 8.72 -12.91
CA MET A 73 6.02 10.09 -12.53
C MET A 73 7.20 11.06 -12.69
N GLU A 74 8.43 10.62 -12.39
CA GLU A 74 9.64 11.41 -12.62
C GLU A 74 9.84 11.78 -14.10
N ARG A 75 9.52 10.86 -15.02
CA ARG A 75 9.64 11.09 -16.47
C ARG A 75 8.60 12.05 -17.03
N HIS A 76 7.43 12.17 -16.39
CA HIS A 76 6.33 13.03 -16.83
C HIS A 76 6.47 14.50 -16.41
N GLY A 77 7.39 14.84 -15.49
CA GLY A 77 7.63 16.21 -15.03
C GLY A 77 6.70 16.67 -13.89
N GLY A 78 7.02 17.83 -13.30
CA GLY A 78 6.50 18.30 -12.01
C GLY A 78 5.29 19.24 -12.04
N ASP A 79 4.84 19.67 -13.22
CA ASP A 79 3.82 20.71 -13.35
C ASP A 79 2.41 20.09 -13.40
N GLY A 80 1.43 20.73 -12.75
CA GLY A 80 0.02 20.30 -12.76
C GLY A 80 -0.72 20.53 -11.45
N ASP A 81 -2.05 20.38 -11.48
CA ASP A 81 -2.88 20.45 -10.27
C ASP A 81 -2.53 19.30 -9.30
N PRO A 82 -2.38 19.54 -7.98
CA PRO A 82 -2.06 18.47 -7.03
C PRO A 82 -3.04 17.29 -7.03
N ALA A 83 -4.33 17.50 -7.33
CA ALA A 83 -5.32 16.43 -7.41
C ALA A 83 -5.07 15.55 -8.63
N GLU A 84 -4.79 16.17 -9.77
CA GLU A 84 -4.44 15.48 -11.02
C GLU A 84 -3.16 14.66 -10.84
N ARG A 85 -2.13 15.22 -10.19
CA ARG A 85 -0.88 14.50 -9.91
C ARG A 85 -1.09 13.29 -9.00
N LEU A 86 -1.94 13.41 -7.97
CA LEU A 86 -2.31 12.28 -7.12
C LEU A 86 -3.10 11.22 -7.90
N ALA A 87 -4.04 11.65 -8.76
CA ALA A 87 -4.84 10.74 -9.57
C ALA A 87 -3.95 9.95 -10.53
N GLU A 88 -3.02 10.64 -11.20
CA GLU A 88 -2.07 10.04 -12.15
C GLU A 88 -1.16 9.03 -11.47
N ALA A 89 -0.57 9.39 -10.32
CA ALA A 89 0.29 8.47 -9.56
C ALA A 89 -0.48 7.20 -9.16
N ILE A 90 -1.70 7.34 -8.64
CA ILE A 90 -2.54 6.18 -8.27
C ILE A 90 -2.91 5.35 -9.51
N ARG A 91 -3.25 5.99 -10.62
CA ARG A 91 -3.57 5.33 -11.88
C ARG A 91 -2.40 4.47 -12.37
N ILE A 92 -1.23 5.06 -12.57
CA ILE A 92 -0.02 4.36 -13.01
C ILE A 92 0.28 3.18 -12.08
N ARG A 93 0.15 3.41 -10.77
CA ARG A 93 0.43 2.39 -9.75
C ARG A 93 -0.52 1.19 -9.84
N LEU A 94 -1.79 1.42 -10.19
CA LEU A 94 -2.78 0.36 -10.39
C LEU A 94 -2.61 -0.31 -11.75
N GLU A 95 -2.37 0.46 -12.81
CA GLU A 95 -2.12 -0.05 -14.17
C GLU A 95 -0.86 -0.93 -14.24
N TYR A 96 0.15 -0.69 -13.39
CA TYR A 96 1.30 -1.61 -13.26
C TYR A 96 0.87 -3.04 -12.91
N ASN A 97 -0.23 -3.21 -12.17
CA ASN A 97 -0.77 -4.52 -11.81
C ASN A 97 -1.82 -5.04 -12.80
N ALA A 98 -2.05 -4.37 -13.93
CA ALA A 98 -2.98 -4.87 -14.94
C ALA A 98 -2.53 -6.27 -15.43
N GLY A 99 -3.48 -7.20 -15.55
CA GLY A 99 -3.20 -8.60 -15.84
C GLY A 99 -2.80 -9.45 -14.61
N HIS A 100 -2.66 -8.83 -13.43
CA HIS A 100 -2.38 -9.50 -12.15
C HIS A 100 -3.47 -9.23 -11.10
N GLU A 101 -4.70 -8.92 -11.52
CA GLU A 101 -5.85 -8.60 -10.67
C GLU A 101 -6.11 -9.69 -9.62
N ASP A 102 -6.04 -10.96 -10.02
CA ASP A 102 -6.25 -12.10 -9.12
C ASP A 102 -5.15 -12.20 -8.06
N ALA A 103 -3.90 -11.89 -8.41
CA ALA A 103 -2.80 -11.84 -7.45
C ALA A 103 -3.00 -10.71 -6.43
N VAL A 104 -3.47 -9.55 -6.88
CA VAL A 104 -3.82 -8.42 -6.01
C VAL A 104 -4.99 -8.79 -5.09
N ARG A 105 -6.07 -9.39 -5.62
CA ARG A 105 -7.25 -9.83 -4.84
C ARG A 105 -6.88 -10.84 -3.76
N ARG A 106 -6.08 -11.85 -4.12
CA ARG A 106 -5.57 -12.85 -3.16
C ARG A 106 -4.62 -12.23 -2.15
N GLY A 107 -3.85 -11.21 -2.57
CA GLY A 107 -2.98 -10.45 -1.68
C GLY A 107 -3.76 -9.67 -0.62
N LEU A 108 -4.86 -9.03 -1.01
CA LEU A 108 -5.77 -8.37 -0.07
C LEU A 108 -6.38 -9.37 0.93
N ALA A 109 -6.80 -10.54 0.46
CA ALA A 109 -7.32 -11.60 1.35
C ALA A 109 -6.25 -12.08 2.34
N PHE A 110 -5.01 -12.29 1.88
CA PHE A 110 -3.88 -12.64 2.75
C PHE A 110 -3.62 -11.56 3.81
N LEU A 111 -3.59 -10.29 3.40
CA LEU A 111 -3.33 -9.15 4.29
C LEU A 111 -4.46 -8.90 5.30
N ALA A 112 -5.70 -9.28 4.97
CA ALA A 112 -6.86 -9.14 5.84
C ALA A 112 -6.89 -10.17 6.99
N MET A 113 -6.04 -11.20 6.96
CA MET A 113 -5.95 -12.16 8.05
C MET A 113 -5.47 -11.45 9.34
N PRO A 114 -6.03 -11.78 10.54
CA PRO A 114 -5.70 -11.07 11.79
C PRO A 114 -4.20 -11.00 12.12
N GLY A 115 -3.43 -12.02 11.76
CA GLY A 115 -1.97 -12.05 11.95
C GLY A 115 -1.19 -11.07 11.07
N ASN A 116 -1.80 -10.57 9.99
CA ASN A 116 -1.15 -9.74 8.98
C ASN A 116 -1.52 -8.25 9.06
N THR A 117 -2.46 -7.85 9.92
CA THR A 117 -3.01 -6.49 9.99
C THR A 117 -1.92 -5.41 10.10
N ARG A 118 -0.89 -5.64 10.93
CA ARG A 118 0.22 -4.68 11.10
C ARG A 118 1.06 -4.54 9.82
N SER A 119 1.32 -5.65 9.14
CA SER A 119 2.05 -5.68 7.88
C SER A 119 1.23 -5.06 6.75
N ALA A 120 -0.08 -5.34 6.72
CA ALA A 120 -1.03 -4.72 5.78
C ALA A 120 -1.04 -3.19 5.93
N TRP A 121 -1.15 -2.69 7.16
CA TRP A 121 -1.11 -1.27 7.44
C TRP A 121 0.21 -0.63 7.01
N ARG A 122 1.34 -1.25 7.37
CA ARG A 122 2.68 -0.76 6.98
C ARG A 122 2.82 -0.70 5.47
N LEU A 123 2.32 -1.71 4.75
CA LEU A 123 2.38 -1.78 3.31
C LEU A 123 1.55 -0.68 2.65
N LEU A 124 0.29 -0.53 3.07
CA LEU A 124 -0.60 0.52 2.60
C LEU A 124 0.02 1.91 2.81
N MET A 125 0.52 2.17 4.01
CA MET A 125 1.14 3.44 4.35
C MET A 125 2.38 3.74 3.50
N ARG A 126 3.21 2.73 3.21
CA ARG A 126 4.37 2.88 2.31
C ARG A 126 3.94 3.28 0.89
N THR A 127 2.92 2.61 0.34
CA THR A 127 2.40 2.94 -0.99
C THR A 127 1.81 4.35 -1.01
N VAL A 128 1.06 4.75 0.03
CA VAL A 128 0.51 6.10 0.15
C VAL A 128 1.61 7.15 0.23
N ASP A 129 2.68 6.89 0.99
CA ASP A 129 3.82 7.80 1.06
C ASP A 129 4.54 7.92 -0.29
N ALA A 130 4.71 6.81 -1.02
CA ALA A 130 5.27 6.84 -2.38
C ALA A 130 4.40 7.67 -3.35
N VAL A 131 3.07 7.51 -3.30
CA VAL A 131 2.12 8.30 -4.12
C VAL A 131 2.25 9.79 -3.79
N ARG A 132 2.33 10.15 -2.50
CA ARG A 132 2.51 11.55 -2.06
C ARG A 132 3.82 12.13 -2.56
N THR A 133 4.91 11.36 -2.46
CA THR A 133 6.22 11.75 -2.99
C THR A 133 6.16 11.99 -4.49
N ALA A 134 5.57 11.06 -5.26
CA ALA A 134 5.43 11.20 -6.70
C ALA A 134 4.59 12.44 -7.11
N ALA A 135 3.54 12.73 -6.33
CA ALA A 135 2.69 13.90 -6.55
C ALA A 135 3.33 15.22 -6.09
N GLY A 136 4.41 15.20 -5.33
CA GLY A 136 5.06 16.40 -4.77
C GLY A 136 4.33 17.00 -3.55
N ASP A 137 3.57 16.20 -2.79
CA ASP A 137 2.89 16.67 -1.58
C ASP A 137 3.89 16.94 -0.44
N THR A 138 4.05 18.21 -0.09
CA THR A 138 4.96 18.68 0.97
C THR A 138 4.28 18.91 2.32
N ALA A 139 3.01 18.50 2.49
CA ALA A 139 2.28 18.72 3.75
C ALA A 139 2.89 17.93 4.92
N THR A 140 3.23 18.64 6.01
CA THR A 140 3.82 18.10 7.24
C THR A 140 2.91 18.29 8.46
N GLY A 141 3.32 17.76 9.62
CA GLY A 141 2.60 17.88 10.88
C GLY A 141 1.22 17.22 10.88
N LEU A 142 0.30 17.73 11.72
CA LEU A 142 -1.06 17.18 11.84
C LEU A 142 -1.84 17.22 10.52
N ARG A 143 -1.63 18.26 9.71
CA ARG A 143 -2.23 18.38 8.38
C ARG A 143 -1.72 17.30 7.43
N GLY A 144 -0.41 17.07 7.41
CA GLY A 144 0.20 15.99 6.62
C GLY A 144 -0.32 14.61 7.03
N MET A 145 -0.42 14.36 8.34
CA MET A 145 -0.96 13.09 8.86
C MET A 145 -2.43 12.88 8.47
N ALA A 146 -3.28 13.91 8.62
CA ALA A 146 -4.69 13.82 8.22
C ALA A 146 -4.85 13.57 6.71
N ARG A 147 -4.06 14.25 5.89
CA ARG A 147 -4.03 14.04 4.43
C ARG A 147 -3.57 12.65 4.05
N ARG A 148 -2.51 12.15 4.69
CA ARG A 148 -2.00 10.78 4.49
C ARG A 148 -3.06 9.73 4.78
N ASN A 149 -3.73 9.84 5.94
CA ASN A 149 -4.79 8.90 6.31
C ASN A 149 -5.99 8.97 5.35
N ALA A 150 -6.38 10.18 4.95
CA ALA A 150 -7.48 10.34 4.00
C ALA A 150 -7.12 9.80 2.59
N LEU A 151 -5.88 10.01 2.15
CA LEU A 151 -5.37 9.43 0.91
C LEU A 151 -5.32 7.89 0.96
N ALA A 152 -4.94 7.31 2.10
CA ALA A 152 -4.99 5.86 2.29
C ALA A 152 -6.40 5.29 2.13
N SER A 153 -7.41 5.99 2.63
CA SER A 153 -8.82 5.63 2.43
C SER A 153 -9.23 5.71 0.95
N VAL A 154 -8.85 6.79 0.26
CA VAL A 154 -9.13 6.95 -1.19
C VAL A 154 -8.44 5.88 -2.01
N TYR A 155 -7.16 5.61 -1.76
CA TYR A 155 -6.41 4.55 -2.44
C TYR A 155 -7.07 3.19 -2.25
N SER A 156 -7.37 2.82 -1.00
CA SER A 156 -7.98 1.51 -0.68
C SER A 156 -9.34 1.34 -1.36
N ALA A 157 -10.19 2.37 -1.33
CA ALA A 157 -11.49 2.33 -1.99
C ALA A 157 -11.35 2.26 -3.53
N THR A 158 -10.41 3.01 -4.10
CA THR A 158 -10.16 3.00 -5.56
C THR A 158 -9.62 1.65 -6.01
N LEU A 159 -8.72 1.03 -5.25
CA LEU A 159 -8.22 -0.31 -5.52
C LEU A 159 -9.36 -1.35 -5.58
N LEU A 160 -10.30 -1.29 -4.64
CA LEU A 160 -11.46 -2.19 -4.65
C LEU A 160 -12.37 -1.96 -5.85
N VAL A 161 -12.61 -0.70 -6.24
CA VAL A 161 -13.37 -0.39 -7.47
C VAL A 161 -12.62 -0.90 -8.70
N TRP A 162 -11.31 -0.67 -8.78
CA TRP A 162 -10.44 -1.14 -9.85
C TRP A 162 -10.47 -2.65 -10.02
N LEU A 163 -10.55 -3.42 -8.93
CA LEU A 163 -10.65 -4.88 -9.01
C LEU A 163 -11.96 -5.39 -9.61
N GLU A 164 -13.04 -4.61 -9.54
CA GLU A 164 -14.39 -4.99 -10.01
C GLU A 164 -14.79 -4.33 -11.35
N ASP A 165 -14.04 -3.32 -11.79
CA ASP A 165 -14.42 -2.48 -12.91
C ASP A 165 -14.19 -3.14 -14.28
N ALA A 166 -15.24 -3.65 -14.92
CA ALA A 166 -15.17 -4.24 -16.26
C ALA A 166 -15.36 -3.24 -17.41
N SER A 167 -15.40 -1.93 -17.16
CA SER A 167 -15.56 -0.90 -18.20
C SER A 167 -14.32 -0.77 -19.09
N GLU A 168 -14.51 -0.28 -20.32
CA GLU A 168 -13.41 -0.05 -21.24
C GLU A 168 -12.41 0.96 -20.65
N GLY A 169 -11.13 0.59 -20.61
CA GLY A 169 -10.10 1.45 -20.03
C GLY A 169 -10.25 1.73 -18.54
N ARG A 170 -11.13 1.02 -17.81
CA ARG A 170 -11.44 1.24 -16.38
C ARG A 170 -11.98 2.64 -16.08
N GLU A 171 -12.80 3.21 -16.97
CA GLU A 171 -13.36 4.56 -16.83
C GLU A 171 -14.11 4.79 -15.50
N VAL A 172 -14.86 3.78 -15.02
CA VAL A 172 -15.60 3.87 -13.75
C VAL A 172 -14.65 4.07 -12.57
N THR A 173 -13.50 3.40 -12.58
CA THR A 173 -12.45 3.55 -11.57
C THR A 173 -11.88 4.96 -11.56
N TRP A 174 -11.55 5.49 -12.74
CA TRP A 174 -10.92 6.81 -12.85
C TRP A 174 -11.88 7.94 -12.48
N ASP A 175 -13.14 7.86 -12.89
CA ASP A 175 -14.20 8.79 -12.47
C ASP A 175 -14.43 8.76 -10.95
N PHE A 176 -14.40 7.55 -10.36
CA PHE A 176 -14.48 7.40 -8.92
C PHE A 176 -13.29 8.07 -8.21
N LEU A 177 -12.07 7.82 -8.68
CA LEU A 177 -10.84 8.38 -8.13
C LEU A 177 -10.85 9.92 -8.15
N HIS A 178 -11.15 10.52 -9.31
CA HIS A 178 -11.20 11.98 -9.45
C HIS A 178 -12.22 12.63 -8.52
N ARG A 179 -13.41 12.02 -8.37
CA ARG A 179 -14.43 12.49 -7.42
C ARG A 179 -13.97 12.42 -5.97
N ARG A 180 -13.19 11.40 -5.61
CA ARG A 180 -12.69 11.19 -4.24
C ARG A 180 -11.50 12.09 -3.90
N LEU A 181 -10.68 12.46 -4.87
CA LEU A 181 -9.53 13.34 -4.67
C LEU A 181 -9.90 14.82 -4.62
N ARG A 182 -10.90 15.27 -5.39
CA ARG A 182 -11.34 16.68 -5.40
C ARG A 182 -11.50 17.33 -4.01
N PRO A 183 -12.12 16.70 -3.00
CA PRO A 183 -12.24 17.31 -1.67
C PRO A 183 -10.97 17.24 -0.80
N LEU A 184 -9.90 16.55 -1.22
CA LEU A 184 -8.63 16.44 -0.49
C LEU A 184 -7.64 17.55 -0.86
N THR A 185 -7.73 18.06 -2.08
CA THR A 185 -6.78 19.01 -2.68
C THR A 185 -7.45 20.37 -2.86
N GLY A 186 -7.28 21.24 -1.87
CA GLY A 186 -7.81 22.62 -1.88
C GLY A 186 -7.80 23.28 -0.51
N ALA A 187 -7.97 24.60 -0.46
CA ALA A 187 -8.20 25.32 0.79
C ALA A 187 -9.59 24.95 1.34
N GLY A 188 -9.68 24.44 2.58
CA GLY A 188 -10.94 23.95 3.16
C GLY A 188 -11.26 22.50 2.78
N SER A 189 -10.24 21.70 2.45
CA SER A 189 -10.37 20.27 2.19
C SER A 189 -11.07 19.52 3.33
N LEU A 190 -11.61 18.33 3.08
CA LEU A 190 -12.20 17.50 4.14
C LEU A 190 -11.19 17.18 5.25
N ALA A 191 -9.91 17.03 4.89
CA ALA A 191 -8.82 16.87 5.86
C ALA A 191 -8.64 18.13 6.72
N ASP A 192 -8.64 19.32 6.09
CA ASP A 192 -8.52 20.59 6.82
C ASP A 192 -9.75 20.84 7.72
N ARG A 193 -10.96 20.49 7.27
CA ARG A 193 -12.21 20.58 8.06
C ARG A 193 -12.24 19.59 9.21
N GLY A 194 -11.77 18.36 8.99
CA GLY A 194 -11.61 17.36 10.04
C GLY A 194 -10.62 17.81 11.12
N LEU A 195 -9.49 18.38 10.70
CA LEU A 195 -8.51 18.96 11.60
C LEU A 195 -9.06 20.16 12.38
N ALA A 196 -9.77 21.08 11.72
CA ALA A 196 -10.41 22.22 12.38
C ALA A 196 -11.37 21.77 13.49
N ARG A 197 -12.26 20.81 13.19
CA ARG A 197 -13.16 20.22 14.21
C ARG A 197 -12.42 19.51 15.32
N ALA A 198 -11.35 18.77 15.01
CA ALA A 198 -10.54 18.11 16.02
C ALA A 198 -9.82 19.12 16.93
N SER A 199 -9.43 20.28 16.41
CA SER A 199 -8.79 21.35 17.19
C SER A 199 -9.72 22.07 18.17
N GLU A 200 -11.03 22.04 17.90
CA GLU A 200 -12.10 22.58 18.77
C GLU A 200 -12.42 21.69 19.97
N LEU A 201 -11.91 20.44 20.00
CA LEU A 201 -12.14 19.52 21.11
C LEU A 201 -11.40 19.96 22.39
N PRO A 202 -11.98 19.73 23.59
CA PRO A 202 -11.29 19.92 24.86
C PRO A 202 -9.92 19.24 24.88
N ARG A 203 -8.89 19.90 25.46
CA ARG A 203 -7.49 19.43 25.40
C ARG A 203 -7.32 17.97 25.83
N ARG A 204 -8.04 17.54 26.87
CA ARG A 204 -8.03 16.15 27.37
C ARG A 204 -8.56 15.14 26.35
N LEU A 205 -9.53 15.52 25.51
CA LEU A 205 -10.05 14.67 24.44
C LEU A 205 -9.15 14.70 23.20
N ARG A 206 -8.42 15.79 22.95
CA ARG A 206 -7.35 15.82 21.93
C ARG A 206 -6.14 14.98 22.32
N GLU A 207 -5.80 14.95 23.61
CA GLU A 207 -4.71 14.15 24.19
C GLU A 207 -5.10 12.66 24.30
N ALA A 208 -6.39 12.34 24.52
CA ALA A 208 -6.91 10.98 24.59
C ALA A 208 -7.43 10.43 23.25
N ALA A 209 -7.61 11.28 22.23
CA ALA A 209 -7.94 10.82 20.89
C ALA A 209 -6.74 10.04 20.36
N PRO A 210 -6.87 8.74 20.01
CA PRO A 210 -5.88 8.14 19.12
C PRO A 210 -5.88 9.04 17.88
N ALA A 211 -4.71 9.50 17.44
CA ALA A 211 -4.58 10.34 16.26
C ALA A 211 -5.43 9.73 15.10
N ALA A 212 -6.64 10.27 14.90
CA ALA A 212 -7.75 9.53 14.31
C ALA A 212 -7.52 9.27 12.80
N LEU A 213 -7.85 8.12 12.22
CA LEU A 213 -8.75 7.03 12.64
C LEU A 213 -8.09 5.64 12.44
N PRO A 214 -8.45 4.64 13.27
CA PRO A 214 -8.43 3.23 12.89
C PRO A 214 -9.67 2.89 12.04
N LEU A 215 -9.47 2.15 10.94
CA LEU A 215 -10.53 1.43 10.21
C LEU A 215 -10.50 -0.06 10.61
N PRO A 216 -11.60 -0.81 10.38
CA PRO A 216 -12.22 -1.68 11.37
C PRO A 216 -11.41 -2.97 11.61
N GLY A 217 -11.30 -3.37 12.89
CA GLY A 217 -10.98 -4.76 13.25
C GLY A 217 -9.70 -5.04 14.05
N GLY A 218 -9.01 -4.06 14.64
CA GLY A 218 -7.85 -4.31 15.52
C GLY A 218 -8.16 -4.08 17.00
N PRO A 219 -7.68 -4.93 17.94
CA PRO A 219 -7.92 -4.73 19.36
C PRO A 219 -7.24 -3.45 19.87
N ALA A 220 -7.81 -2.86 20.92
CA ALA A 220 -7.32 -1.66 21.58
C ALA A 220 -5.85 -1.81 22.02
N PRO A 221 -5.06 -0.73 22.07
CA PRO A 221 -3.71 -0.80 22.61
C PRO A 221 -3.79 -1.20 24.10
N GLU A 222 -3.12 -2.29 24.46
CA GLU A 222 -2.86 -2.65 25.85
C GLU A 222 -2.11 -1.48 26.50
N ALA A 223 -2.68 -0.97 27.60
CA ALA A 223 -2.01 -0.02 28.46
C ALA A 223 -0.84 -0.75 29.14
N ASP A 224 0.35 -0.14 29.09
CA ASP A 224 1.53 -0.58 29.83
C ASP A 224 1.15 -0.86 31.29
N ALA A 225 1.28 -2.13 31.69
CA ALA A 225 1.36 -2.50 33.09
C ALA A 225 2.76 -2.12 33.57
N ASP A 226 2.80 -1.08 34.39
CA ASP A 226 3.96 -0.64 35.17
C ASP A 226 4.49 -1.80 36.04
N PRO A 227 5.75 -2.24 35.88
CA PRO A 227 6.32 -3.19 36.80
C PRO A 227 7.21 -2.46 37.79
N LEU A 228 6.83 -2.58 39.07
CA LEU A 228 7.65 -2.79 40.26
C LEU A 228 7.43 -1.76 41.38
N ASP A 229 6.46 -2.10 42.23
CA ASP A 229 6.58 -1.93 43.67
C ASP A 229 6.85 -3.33 44.27
N SER A 230 7.77 -3.40 45.23
CA SER A 230 8.37 -4.56 45.94
C SER A 230 9.67 -5.16 45.39
#